data_AF-A0A7C4RNP0-F1
#
_entry.id   AF-A0A7C4RNP0-F1
#
_cell.length_a   1.000
_cell.length_b   1.000
_cell.length_c   1.000
_cell.angle_alpha   90.00
_cell.angle_beta   90.00
_cell.angle_gamma   90.00
#
_symmetry.space_group_name_H-M   'P 1'
#
loop_
_entity.id
_entity.type
_entity.pdbx_description
1 polymer ?
#
loop_
_entity_poly.entity_id
_entity_poly.type
_entity_poly.pdbx_seq_one_letter_code
_entity_poly.pdbx_strand_id
1 'polypeptide(L)'
;MRGKTEVIVGLDIGTTKVCALVAEPSESGNLEVKGVSLVRSMGMRKGVIVDLENAIESVRRAVSEVSQRTGVNIDSVFVGVAGSHISTLRNRGVTLISGESREITHNDLNRVIEAAQTVSIPQDKKVIHVLPMEFIVDGQRGIKDPLGMAGIKLEAEVLIILGSYTSIQSAINCVSRAGLEIDGILLEPIASAEAVLSPTEKELGALVIDIGGGTTDVAVFFEGNIRHTAVIPVGGDHITSDIAAIFKIPLSMAEEVKIRYGCASVDFAESGLDIELKPSLPKAGGKISHRELCDVIEARIGEIFMLVRDNLKKSQCLMYLPAGAVITGGVALLKGIDEVASRILDLPARVGGPQDMGGLTEVVSSPIFSTAVGLVKYGFQQRNSGGRGLKINQVGEENWFSKLKDKIIRFFVDFF
;
A
#
# COMPACT_ATOMS: atom_id res chain seq x y z
N MET A 1 17.39 2.17 -34.10
CA MET A 1 16.66 1.28 -33.16
C MET A 1 16.28 2.12 -31.96
N ARG A 2 14.98 2.42 -31.75
CA ARG A 2 14.54 3.08 -30.50
C ARG A 2 14.81 2.09 -29.37
N GLY A 3 15.65 2.46 -28.42
CA GLY A 3 15.93 1.63 -27.24
C GLY A 3 14.63 1.27 -26.53
N LYS A 4 14.52 0.05 -26.01
CA LYS A 4 13.40 -0.34 -25.14
C LYS A 4 13.27 0.72 -24.05
N THR A 5 12.20 1.49 -24.08
CA THR A 5 11.89 2.45 -23.01
C THR A 5 11.74 1.65 -21.73
N GLU A 6 12.45 2.02 -20.66
CA GLU A 6 12.36 1.34 -19.36
C GLU A 6 11.05 1.72 -18.66
N VAL A 7 9.94 1.23 -19.19
CA VAL A 7 8.60 1.46 -18.64
C VAL A 7 8.48 0.73 -17.30
N ILE A 8 7.92 1.42 -16.32
CA ILE A 8 7.56 0.86 -15.02
C ILE A 8 6.05 0.98 -14.86
N VAL A 9 5.42 -0.14 -14.51
CA VAL A 9 3.96 -0.20 -14.36
C VAL A 9 3.61 -0.63 -12.94
N GLY A 10 2.83 0.20 -12.24
CA GLY A 10 2.27 -0.12 -10.93
C GLY A 10 0.82 -0.57 -11.09
N LEU A 11 0.47 -1.70 -10.47
CA LEU A 11 -0.87 -2.28 -10.46
C LEU A 11 -1.36 -2.43 -9.02
N ASP A 12 -2.34 -1.60 -8.66
CA ASP A 12 -3.07 -1.66 -7.40
C ASP A 12 -4.43 -2.35 -7.63
N ILE A 13 -4.62 -3.53 -7.00
CA ILE A 13 -5.84 -4.33 -7.11
C ILE A 13 -6.67 -4.13 -5.84
N GLY A 14 -7.30 -2.96 -5.74
CA GLY A 14 -8.12 -2.58 -4.60
C GLY A 14 -9.51 -3.24 -4.56
N THR A 15 -10.16 -3.13 -3.40
CA THR A 15 -11.51 -3.70 -3.17
C THR A 15 -12.58 -3.05 -4.04
N THR A 16 -12.51 -1.73 -4.26
CA THR A 16 -13.53 -0.98 -5.02
C THR A 16 -13.06 -0.58 -6.41
N LYS A 17 -11.74 -0.54 -6.63
CA LYS A 17 -11.12 -0.07 -7.87
C LYS A 17 -9.80 -0.80 -8.16
N VAL A 18 -9.49 -0.98 -9.44
CA VAL A 18 -8.16 -1.40 -9.90
C VAL A 18 -7.52 -0.20 -10.59
N CYS A 19 -6.28 0.11 -10.22
CA CYS A 19 -5.52 1.23 -10.76
C CYS A 19 -4.25 0.70 -11.43
N ALA A 20 -4.06 1.01 -12.72
CA ALA A 20 -2.82 0.76 -13.44
C ALA A 20 -2.17 2.11 -13.80
N LEU A 21 -0.90 2.28 -13.43
CA LEU A 21 -0.15 3.50 -13.67
C LEU A 21 1.14 3.16 -14.42
N VAL A 22 1.38 3.88 -15.52
CA VAL A 22 2.55 3.73 -16.39
C VAL A 22 3.42 4.98 -16.21
N ALA A 23 4.68 4.78 -15.84
CA ALA A 23 5.67 5.85 -15.80
C ALA A 23 6.99 5.42 -16.44
N GLU A 24 7.79 6.42 -16.80
CA GLU A 24 9.12 6.25 -17.37
C GLU A 24 10.10 7.21 -16.68
N PRO A 25 11.38 6.84 -16.56
CA PRO A 25 12.42 7.78 -16.16
C PRO A 25 12.54 8.93 -17.18
N SER A 26 12.56 10.17 -16.70
CA SER A 26 12.93 11.33 -17.50
C SER A 26 14.44 11.41 -17.69
N GLU A 27 14.89 12.21 -18.67
CA GLU A 27 16.31 12.52 -18.86
C GLU A 27 16.94 13.21 -17.63
N SER A 28 16.12 13.85 -16.79
CA SER A 28 16.53 14.49 -15.53
C SER A 28 16.61 13.52 -14.34
N GLY A 29 16.28 12.24 -14.53
CA GLY A 29 16.34 11.22 -13.48
C GLY A 29 15.10 11.14 -12.57
N ASN A 30 14.06 11.91 -12.86
CA ASN A 30 12.78 11.85 -12.15
C ASN A 30 11.81 10.89 -12.87
N LEU A 31 10.74 10.44 -12.20
CA LEU A 31 9.71 9.63 -12.85
C LEU A 31 8.65 10.51 -13.49
N GLU A 32 8.33 10.25 -14.75
CA GLU A 32 7.23 10.90 -15.48
C GLU A 32 6.07 9.94 -15.72
N VAL A 33 4.88 10.30 -15.23
CA VAL A 33 3.66 9.55 -15.50
C VAL A 33 3.25 9.75 -16.95
N LYS A 34 3.19 8.65 -17.70
CA LYS A 34 2.74 8.61 -19.10
C LYS A 34 1.26 8.32 -19.21
N GLY A 35 0.71 7.53 -18.29
CA GLY A 35 -0.72 7.24 -18.28
C GLY A 35 -1.19 6.58 -16.99
N VAL A 36 -2.48 6.72 -16.73
CA VAL A 36 -3.17 6.07 -15.61
C VAL A 36 -4.56 5.62 -16.04
N SER A 37 -5.01 4.49 -15.51
CA SER A 37 -6.39 4.03 -15.59
C SER A 37 -6.94 3.71 -14.20
N LEU A 38 -8.25 3.87 -14.06
CA LEU A 38 -8.97 3.57 -12.83
C LEU A 38 -10.30 2.92 -13.21
N VAL A 39 -10.44 1.63 -12.92
CA VAL A 39 -11.64 0.87 -13.26
C VAL A 39 -12.29 0.32 -12.01
N ARG A 40 -13.61 0.12 -12.03
CA ARG A 40 -14.33 -0.52 -10.92
C ARG A 40 -13.81 -1.95 -10.74
N SER A 41 -13.45 -2.30 -9.51
CA SER A 41 -13.02 -3.64 -9.14
C SER A 41 -14.21 -4.56 -8.93
N MET A 42 -14.07 -5.81 -9.35
CA MET A 42 -15.02 -6.89 -9.14
C MET A 42 -14.27 -8.11 -8.61
N GLY A 43 -14.91 -8.89 -7.73
CA GLY A 43 -14.31 -10.09 -7.17
C GLY A 43 -13.30 -9.89 -6.05
N MET A 44 -13.19 -8.65 -5.53
CA MET A 44 -12.40 -8.32 -4.36
C MET A 44 -13.29 -8.08 -3.13
N ARG A 45 -12.80 -8.46 -1.94
CA ARG A 45 -13.41 -8.14 -0.65
C ARG A 45 -12.34 -7.99 0.43
N LYS A 46 -12.27 -6.82 1.08
CA LYS A 46 -11.34 -6.55 2.20
C LYS A 46 -9.87 -6.87 1.85
N GLY A 47 -9.46 -6.52 0.63
CA GLY A 47 -8.10 -6.77 0.11
C GLY A 47 -7.83 -8.22 -0.30
N VAL A 48 -8.86 -9.07 -0.38
CA VAL A 48 -8.72 -10.48 -0.80
C VAL A 48 -9.55 -10.75 -2.05
N ILE A 49 -8.97 -11.48 -3.00
CA ILE A 49 -9.70 -12.00 -4.17
C ILE A 49 -10.65 -13.11 -3.71
N VAL A 50 -11.95 -12.87 -3.81
CA VAL A 50 -13.02 -13.83 -3.52
C VAL A 50 -13.64 -14.42 -4.78
N ASP A 51 -13.48 -13.75 -5.92
CA ASP A 51 -13.86 -14.23 -7.25
C ASP A 51 -12.74 -13.88 -8.24
N LEU A 52 -11.99 -14.92 -8.65
CA LEU A 52 -10.80 -14.76 -9.46
C LEU A 52 -11.12 -14.31 -10.89
N GLU A 53 -12.21 -14.79 -11.50
CA GLU A 53 -12.51 -14.45 -12.90
C GLU A 53 -12.92 -12.98 -13.04
N ASN A 54 -13.73 -12.49 -12.10
CA ASN A 54 -14.12 -11.08 -12.05
C ASN A 54 -12.91 -10.15 -11.75
N ALA A 55 -11.97 -10.61 -10.92
CA ALA A 55 -10.74 -9.88 -10.64
C ALA A 55 -9.83 -9.82 -11.88
N ILE A 56 -9.66 -10.94 -12.60
CA ILE A 56 -8.89 -11.00 -13.86
C ILE A 56 -9.45 -10.00 -14.88
N GLU A 57 -10.78 -9.97 -15.05
CA GLU A 57 -11.41 -9.04 -15.98
C GLU A 57 -11.20 -7.59 -15.58
N SER A 58 -11.27 -7.28 -14.28
CA SER A 58 -10.99 -5.94 -13.76
C SER A 58 -9.54 -5.51 -14.05
N VAL A 59 -8.57 -6.41 -13.88
CA VAL A 59 -7.16 -6.16 -14.20
C VAL A 59 -6.95 -5.96 -15.70
N ARG A 60 -7.51 -6.84 -16.55
CA ARG A 60 -7.41 -6.72 -18.02
C ARG A 60 -7.95 -5.38 -18.51
N ARG A 61 -9.09 -4.95 -17.98
CA ARG A 61 -9.68 -3.65 -18.33
C ARG A 61 -8.78 -2.49 -17.92
N ALA A 62 -8.26 -2.49 -16.68
CA ALA A 62 -7.35 -1.44 -16.22
C ALA A 62 -6.12 -1.33 -17.13
N VAL A 63 -5.47 -2.46 -17.40
CA VAL A 63 -4.26 -2.51 -18.23
C VAL A 63 -4.56 -2.12 -19.67
N SER A 64 -5.64 -2.64 -20.27
CA SER A 64 -6.03 -2.28 -21.63
C SER A 64 -6.32 -0.78 -21.78
N GLU A 65 -7.05 -0.17 -20.83
CA GLU A 65 -7.36 1.26 -20.85
C GLU A 65 -6.09 2.12 -20.81
N VAL A 66 -5.11 1.77 -19.97
CA VAL A 66 -3.87 2.56 -19.88
C VAL A 66 -2.95 2.29 -21.08
N SER A 67 -2.82 1.04 -21.56
CA SER A 67 -2.08 0.71 -22.78
C SER A 67 -2.60 1.46 -24.01
N GLN A 68 -3.92 1.56 -24.16
CA GLN A 68 -4.52 2.31 -25.28
C GLN A 68 -4.23 3.80 -25.20
N ARG A 69 -4.22 4.39 -23.99
CA ARG A 69 -3.92 5.82 -23.79
C ARG A 69 -2.46 6.16 -24.02
N THR A 70 -1.55 5.27 -23.64
CA THR A 70 -0.09 5.51 -23.72
C THR A 70 0.54 4.99 -25.02
N GLY A 71 -0.11 4.05 -25.70
CA GLY A 71 0.47 3.31 -26.82
C GLY A 71 1.55 2.31 -26.38
N VAL A 72 1.67 2.04 -25.08
CA VAL A 72 2.68 1.15 -24.50
C VAL A 72 2.10 -0.26 -24.33
N ASN A 73 2.85 -1.25 -24.84
CA ASN A 73 2.59 -2.65 -24.55
C ASN A 73 3.09 -2.96 -23.13
N ILE A 74 2.19 -3.46 -22.29
CA ILE A 74 2.48 -3.74 -20.87
C ILE A 74 2.63 -5.25 -20.73
N ASP A 75 3.86 -5.71 -20.56
CA ASP A 75 4.20 -7.13 -20.42
C ASP A 75 4.38 -7.53 -18.94
N SER A 76 4.82 -6.60 -18.09
CA SER A 76 5.09 -6.85 -16.67
C SER A 76 4.70 -5.68 -15.76
N VAL A 77 4.43 -6.00 -14.49
CA VAL A 77 3.91 -5.04 -13.49
C VAL A 77 4.52 -5.24 -12.09
N PHE A 78 4.62 -4.16 -11.33
CA PHE A 78 4.76 -4.17 -9.88
C PHE A 78 3.38 -4.19 -9.24
N VAL A 79 3.12 -5.15 -8.36
CA VAL A 79 1.78 -5.41 -7.81
C VAL A 79 1.71 -5.05 -6.34
N GLY A 80 0.68 -4.28 -5.97
CA GLY A 80 0.31 -4.04 -4.57
C GLY A 80 -0.39 -5.26 -3.98
N VAL A 81 0.00 -5.63 -2.75
CA VAL A 81 -0.76 -6.57 -1.93
C VAL A 81 -1.10 -5.92 -0.60
N ALA A 82 -2.35 -6.07 -0.16
CA ALA A 82 -2.83 -5.70 1.16
C ALA A 82 -3.94 -6.65 1.59
N GLY A 83 -4.59 -6.37 2.71
CA GLY A 83 -5.77 -7.10 3.17
C GLY A 83 -5.60 -7.74 4.54
N SER A 84 -6.72 -8.24 5.06
CA SER A 84 -6.80 -8.78 6.44
C SER A 84 -5.95 -10.03 6.70
N HIS A 85 -5.30 -10.57 5.67
CA HIS A 85 -4.43 -11.74 5.74
C HIS A 85 -2.96 -11.36 6.02
N ILE A 86 -2.64 -10.07 6.04
CA ILE A 86 -1.32 -9.56 6.36
C ILE A 86 -1.14 -9.54 7.88
N SER A 87 0.03 -10.00 8.32
CA SER A 87 0.45 -9.96 9.72
C SER A 87 1.93 -9.66 9.81
N THR A 88 2.37 -9.10 10.93
CA THR A 88 3.76 -8.73 11.15
C THR A 88 4.33 -9.48 12.36
N LEU A 89 5.62 -9.78 12.30
CA LEU A 89 6.38 -10.25 13.47
C LEU A 89 7.68 -9.44 13.57
N ARG A 90 8.15 -9.22 14.79
CA ARG A 90 9.47 -8.64 15.04
C ARG A 90 10.41 -9.75 15.48
N ASN A 91 11.62 -9.76 14.95
CA ASN A 91 12.66 -10.67 15.42
C ASN A 91 14.02 -9.99 15.42
N ARG A 92 14.97 -10.58 16.15
CA ARG A 92 16.35 -10.12 16.18
C ARG A 92 17.30 -11.24 15.78
N GLY A 93 18.20 -10.91 14.85
CA GLY A 93 19.33 -11.77 14.46
C GLY A 93 20.64 -11.26 15.06
N VAL A 94 21.59 -12.17 15.25
CA VAL A 94 22.93 -11.86 15.75
C VAL A 94 23.95 -12.64 14.94
N THR A 95 25.05 -12.00 14.56
CA THR A 95 26.21 -12.63 13.94
C THR A 95 27.52 -12.05 14.46
N LEU A 96 28.59 -12.80 14.30
CA LEU A 96 29.96 -12.31 14.55
C LEU A 96 30.55 -11.77 13.26
N ILE A 97 31.23 -10.63 13.37
CA ILE A 97 31.91 -9.99 12.24
C ILE A 97 33.19 -10.77 11.94
N SER A 98 33.29 -11.25 10.71
CA SER A 98 34.39 -12.09 10.24
C SER A 98 35.56 -11.25 9.71
N GLY A 99 36.76 -11.84 9.66
CA GLY A 99 37.94 -11.20 9.07
C GLY A 99 38.84 -10.47 10.08
N GLU A 100 40.10 -10.27 9.69
CA GLU A 100 41.12 -9.65 10.56
C GLU A 100 40.85 -8.16 10.80
N SER A 101 40.31 -7.46 9.80
CA SER A 101 40.00 -6.02 9.89
C SER A 101 38.81 -5.71 10.80
N ARG A 102 37.98 -6.72 11.13
CA ARG A 102 36.72 -6.54 11.87
C ARG A 102 35.77 -5.53 11.25
N GLU A 103 35.92 -5.27 9.96
CA GLU A 103 35.05 -4.36 9.21
C GLU A 103 33.80 -5.10 8.74
N ILE A 104 32.64 -4.48 8.93
CA ILE A 104 31.34 -5.04 8.54
C ILE A 104 31.23 -5.01 7.02
N THR A 105 31.08 -6.20 6.44
CA THR A 105 30.89 -6.39 5.00
C THR A 105 29.44 -6.68 4.65
N HIS A 106 29.12 -6.64 3.35
CA HIS A 106 27.82 -7.09 2.83
C HIS A 106 27.49 -8.54 3.22
N ASN A 107 28.51 -9.40 3.37
CA ASN A 107 28.31 -10.78 3.79
C ASN A 107 27.88 -10.86 5.27
N ASP A 108 28.43 -10.00 6.13
CA ASP A 108 28.00 -9.89 7.53
C ASP A 108 26.55 -9.41 7.62
N LEU A 109 26.19 -8.40 6.80
CA LEU A 109 24.83 -7.90 6.68
C LEU A 109 23.83 -8.97 6.24
N ASN A 110 24.15 -9.75 5.20
CA ASN A 110 23.28 -10.83 4.75
C ASN A 110 23.11 -11.89 5.85
N ARG A 111 24.21 -12.31 6.50
CA ARG A 111 24.17 -13.32 7.58
C ARG A 111 23.35 -12.86 8.79
N VAL A 112 23.47 -11.60 9.22
CA VAL A 112 22.68 -11.11 10.36
C VAL A 112 21.19 -11.04 10.02
N ILE A 113 20.84 -10.68 8.78
CA ILE A 113 19.45 -10.64 8.34
C ILE A 113 18.88 -12.06 8.20
N GLU A 114 19.64 -13.02 7.66
CA GLU A 114 19.26 -14.44 7.61
C GLU A 114 19.04 -15.02 9.02
N ALA A 115 19.94 -14.70 9.96
CA ALA A 115 19.76 -15.07 11.36
C ALA A 115 18.47 -14.46 11.95
N ALA A 116 18.18 -13.19 11.61
CA ALA A 116 16.95 -12.51 12.04
C ALA A 116 15.68 -13.10 11.41
N GLN A 117 15.79 -13.86 10.32
CA GLN A 117 14.66 -14.56 9.68
C GLN A 117 14.42 -15.96 10.25
N THR A 118 15.29 -16.46 11.13
CA THR A 118 15.19 -17.81 11.71
C THR A 118 14.09 -17.85 12.78
N VAL A 119 12.83 -17.79 12.32
CA VAL A 119 11.62 -17.85 13.13
C VAL A 119 10.68 -18.94 12.61
N SER A 120 9.85 -19.48 13.49
CA SER A 120 8.80 -20.42 13.08
C SER A 120 7.70 -19.67 12.33
N ILE A 121 7.65 -19.86 11.01
CA ILE A 121 6.59 -19.32 10.15
C ILE A 121 5.50 -20.39 10.02
N PRO A 122 4.23 -20.06 10.30
CA PRO A 122 3.11 -20.97 10.05
C PRO A 122 3.08 -21.46 8.60
N GLN A 123 2.73 -22.73 8.37
CA GLN A 123 2.74 -23.35 7.03
C GLN A 123 1.77 -22.68 6.05
N ASP A 124 0.73 -22.03 6.55
CA ASP A 124 -0.28 -21.30 5.77
C ASP A 124 0.15 -19.85 5.44
N LYS A 125 1.35 -19.43 5.87
CA LYS A 125 1.89 -18.09 5.66
C LYS A 125 3.17 -18.11 4.83
N LYS A 126 3.43 -16.98 4.17
CA LYS A 126 4.64 -16.71 3.41
C LYS A 126 5.21 -15.36 3.80
N VAL A 127 6.54 -15.27 3.87
CA VAL A 127 7.24 -13.99 4.01
C VAL A 127 7.07 -13.20 2.72
N ILE A 128 6.56 -11.99 2.85
CA ILE A 128 6.48 -11.01 1.76
C ILE A 128 7.73 -10.15 1.82
N HIS A 129 7.99 -9.54 2.99
CA HIS A 129 9.07 -8.58 3.20
C HIS A 129 9.81 -8.85 4.49
N VAL A 130 11.11 -8.55 4.50
CA VAL A 130 11.92 -8.45 5.71
C VAL A 130 12.56 -7.08 5.72
N LEU A 131 12.17 -6.25 6.69
CA LEU A 131 12.52 -4.84 6.74
C LEU A 131 13.41 -4.59 7.97
N PRO A 132 14.68 -4.21 7.80
CA PRO A 132 15.52 -3.80 8.90
C PRO A 132 14.92 -2.59 9.61
N MET A 133 14.83 -2.65 10.93
CA MET A 133 14.39 -1.53 11.77
C MET A 133 15.59 -0.79 12.36
N GLU A 134 16.60 -1.56 12.80
CA GLU A 134 17.78 -1.08 13.51
C GLU A 134 18.92 -2.09 13.40
N PHE A 135 20.15 -1.61 13.23
CA PHE A 135 21.36 -2.39 13.45
C PHE A 135 22.02 -1.99 14.78
N ILE A 136 22.67 -2.97 15.40
CA ILE A 136 23.38 -2.79 16.67
C ILE A 136 24.79 -3.36 16.51
N VAL A 137 25.81 -2.54 16.73
CA VAL A 137 27.22 -2.95 16.63
C VAL A 137 27.85 -2.88 18.01
N ASP A 138 28.32 -4.00 18.54
CA ASP A 138 28.93 -4.11 19.88
C ASP A 138 28.10 -3.47 21.03
N GLY A 139 26.77 -3.52 20.89
CA GLY A 139 25.82 -2.96 21.86
C GLY A 139 25.45 -1.49 21.61
N GLN A 140 26.11 -0.82 20.67
CA GLN A 140 25.71 0.51 20.22
C GLN A 140 24.49 0.43 19.30
N ARG A 141 23.42 1.10 19.72
CA ARG A 141 22.11 1.20 19.05
C ARG A 141 22.04 2.39 18.09
N GLY A 142 20.96 2.47 17.31
CA GLY A 142 20.64 3.59 16.41
C GLY A 142 21.40 3.58 15.09
N ILE A 143 22.01 2.45 14.70
CA ILE A 143 22.80 2.36 13.47
C ILE A 143 21.87 1.98 12.32
N LYS A 144 21.84 2.82 11.28
CA LYS A 144 21.02 2.59 10.07
C LYS A 144 21.74 1.78 9.01
N ASP A 145 22.99 2.15 8.73
CA ASP A 145 23.86 1.45 7.79
C ASP A 145 25.18 1.13 8.50
N PRO A 146 25.40 -0.13 8.90
CA PRO A 146 26.61 -0.53 9.59
C PRO A 146 27.75 -0.89 8.61
N LEU A 147 27.53 -0.84 7.29
CA LEU A 147 28.54 -1.23 6.31
C LEU A 147 29.81 -0.38 6.44
N GLY A 148 30.97 -1.03 6.52
CA GLY A 148 32.26 -0.37 6.70
C GLY A 148 32.58 0.05 8.15
N MET A 149 31.65 -0.12 9.09
CA MET A 149 31.97 0.06 10.51
C MET A 149 32.80 -1.10 11.04
N ALA A 150 33.64 -0.86 12.04
CA ALA A 150 34.39 -1.91 12.73
C ALA A 150 33.61 -2.43 13.95
N GLY A 151 33.63 -3.75 14.18
CA GLY A 151 33.05 -4.34 15.38
C GLY A 151 33.31 -5.84 15.52
N ILE A 152 32.89 -6.42 16.65
CA ILE A 152 33.00 -7.86 16.90
C ILE A 152 31.65 -8.56 16.69
N LYS A 153 30.56 -7.93 17.14
CA LYS A 153 29.20 -8.45 17.10
C LYS A 153 28.28 -7.48 16.37
N LEU A 154 27.50 -8.02 15.43
CA LEU A 154 26.46 -7.32 14.70
C LEU A 154 25.10 -7.95 15.01
N GLU A 155 24.13 -7.13 15.42
CA GLU A 155 22.73 -7.52 15.58
C GLU A 155 21.86 -6.73 14.61
N ALA A 156 20.76 -7.33 14.17
CA ALA A 156 19.74 -6.68 13.36
C ALA A 156 18.35 -6.95 13.94
N GLU A 157 17.61 -5.89 14.25
CA GLU A 157 16.18 -5.99 14.51
C GLU A 157 15.44 -5.85 13.18
N VAL A 158 14.54 -6.79 12.89
CA VAL A 158 13.77 -6.82 11.65
C VAL A 158 12.27 -6.88 11.93
N LEU A 159 11.51 -6.24 11.05
CA LEU A 159 10.07 -6.44 10.89
C LEU A 159 9.85 -7.39 9.72
N ILE A 160 9.33 -8.58 10.01
CA ILE A 160 8.96 -9.57 9.00
C ILE A 160 7.47 -9.43 8.71
N ILE A 161 7.15 -9.26 7.44
CA ILE A 161 5.79 -9.13 6.95
C ILE A 161 5.38 -10.47 6.35
N LEU A 162 4.31 -11.03 6.89
CA LEU A 162 3.75 -12.31 6.48
C LEU A 162 2.39 -12.09 5.83
N GLY A 163 2.12 -12.80 4.74
CA GLY A 163 0.78 -12.93 4.16
C GLY A 163 0.32 -14.37 4.14
N SER A 164 -0.99 -14.60 4.12
CA SER A 164 -1.53 -15.91 3.78
C SER A 164 -1.02 -16.37 2.41
N TYR A 165 -0.49 -17.59 2.35
CA TYR A 165 0.02 -18.18 1.12
C TYR A 165 -1.05 -18.18 0.01
N THR A 166 -2.29 -18.52 0.35
CA THR A 166 -3.40 -18.61 -0.62
C THR A 166 -3.77 -17.25 -1.17
N SER A 167 -3.85 -16.21 -0.33
CA SER A 167 -4.15 -14.85 -0.78
C SER A 167 -3.08 -14.31 -1.73
N ILE A 168 -1.79 -14.52 -1.41
CA ILE A 168 -0.68 -14.11 -2.28
C ILE A 168 -0.70 -14.89 -3.59
N GLN A 169 -0.96 -16.20 -3.55
CA GLN A 169 -1.05 -17.00 -4.77
C GLN A 169 -2.25 -16.59 -5.65
N SER A 170 -3.37 -16.20 -5.05
CA SER A 170 -4.53 -15.67 -5.80
C SER A 170 -4.18 -14.37 -6.53
N ALA A 171 -3.46 -13.45 -5.89
CA ALA A 171 -3.00 -12.22 -6.53
C ALA A 171 -2.07 -12.53 -7.71
N ILE A 172 -1.10 -13.43 -7.51
CA ILE A 172 -0.18 -13.88 -8.56
C ILE A 172 -0.95 -14.50 -9.73
N ASN A 173 -1.86 -15.44 -9.44
CA ASN A 173 -2.67 -16.09 -10.45
C ASN A 173 -3.56 -15.10 -11.21
N CYS A 174 -4.12 -14.11 -10.54
CA CYS A 174 -4.94 -13.07 -11.16
C CYS A 174 -4.14 -12.29 -12.20
N VAL A 175 -2.94 -11.82 -11.83
CA VAL A 175 -2.07 -11.04 -12.70
C VAL A 175 -1.53 -11.90 -13.86
N SER A 176 -1.03 -13.10 -13.58
CA SER A 176 -0.54 -14.00 -14.63
C SER A 176 -1.64 -14.42 -15.62
N ARG A 177 -2.85 -14.72 -15.15
CA ARG A 177 -3.98 -15.05 -16.04
C ARG A 177 -4.54 -13.84 -16.79
N ALA A 178 -4.25 -12.62 -16.33
CA ALA A 178 -4.50 -11.41 -17.10
C ALA A 178 -3.49 -11.20 -18.26
N GLY A 179 -2.45 -12.04 -18.36
CA GLY A 179 -1.44 -12.00 -19.42
C GLY A 179 -0.20 -11.17 -19.05
N LEU A 180 0.06 -10.99 -17.75
CA LEU A 180 1.13 -10.11 -17.25
C LEU A 180 2.15 -10.89 -16.43
N GLU A 181 3.42 -10.54 -16.57
CA GLU A 181 4.48 -10.94 -15.64
C GLU A 181 4.49 -10.03 -14.39
N ILE A 182 5.03 -10.53 -13.29
CA ILE A 182 5.19 -9.77 -12.05
C ILE A 182 6.66 -9.46 -11.86
N ASP A 183 7.02 -8.18 -11.98
CA ASP A 183 8.37 -7.68 -11.70
C ASP A 183 8.66 -7.68 -10.20
N GLY A 184 7.64 -7.42 -9.38
CA GLY A 184 7.76 -7.41 -7.93
C GLY A 184 6.42 -7.24 -7.22
N ILE A 185 6.40 -7.61 -5.94
CA ILE A 185 5.26 -7.42 -5.05
C ILE A 185 5.66 -6.44 -3.95
N LEU A 186 4.78 -5.50 -3.61
CA LEU A 186 4.99 -4.56 -2.51
C LEU A 186 3.75 -4.50 -1.61
N LEU A 187 3.96 -4.32 -0.31
CA LEU A 187 2.87 -4.15 0.64
C LEU A 187 2.31 -2.73 0.45
N GLU A 188 1.01 -2.60 0.21
CA GLU A 188 0.40 -1.31 -0.16
C GLU A 188 0.67 -0.15 0.83
N PRO A 189 0.57 -0.30 2.16
CA PRO A 189 0.92 0.80 3.07
C PRO A 189 2.37 1.28 2.95
N ILE A 190 3.30 0.44 2.48
CA ILE A 190 4.68 0.86 2.15
C ILE A 190 4.67 1.65 0.85
N ALA A 191 3.97 1.15 -0.18
CA ALA A 191 3.83 1.84 -1.45
C ALA A 191 3.24 3.25 -1.25
N SER A 192 2.09 3.34 -0.56
CA SER A 192 1.42 4.62 -0.29
C SER A 192 2.34 5.57 0.48
N ALA A 193 3.13 5.08 1.43
CA ALA A 193 4.11 5.90 2.14
C ALA A 193 5.23 6.46 1.24
N GLU A 194 5.72 5.68 0.26
CA GLU A 194 6.68 6.18 -0.74
C GLU A 194 6.10 7.29 -1.63
N ALA A 195 4.79 7.32 -1.82
CA ALA A 195 4.13 8.36 -2.60
C ALA A 195 3.90 9.66 -1.83
N VAL A 196 3.52 9.58 -0.54
CA VAL A 196 2.94 10.73 0.20
C VAL A 196 3.82 11.31 1.31
N LEU A 197 4.84 10.58 1.76
CA LEU A 197 5.76 11.05 2.79
C LEU A 197 7.03 11.65 2.17
N SER A 198 7.41 12.80 2.69
CA SER A 198 8.76 13.34 2.47
C SER A 198 9.82 12.55 3.26
N PRO A 199 11.10 12.56 2.84
CA PRO A 199 12.19 11.98 3.61
C PRO A 199 12.26 12.53 5.05
N THR A 200 12.00 13.83 5.24
CA THR A 200 11.98 14.47 6.55
C THR A 200 10.88 13.92 7.46
N GLU A 201 9.68 13.68 6.95
CA GLU A 201 8.59 13.07 7.73
C GLU A 201 8.94 11.64 8.15
N LYS A 202 9.52 10.83 7.24
CA LYS A 202 9.99 9.48 7.56
C LYS A 202 11.09 9.49 8.64
N GLU A 203 11.95 10.49 8.61
CA GLU A 203 13.05 10.65 9.57
C GLU A 203 12.54 11.04 10.95
N LEU A 204 11.73 12.10 11.04
CA LEU A 204 11.19 12.61 12.30
C LEU A 204 10.25 11.60 12.96
N GLY A 205 9.42 10.96 12.15
CA GLY A 205 8.47 9.96 12.58
C GLY A 205 7.04 10.31 12.20
N ALA A 206 6.47 9.52 11.29
CA ALA A 206 5.19 9.79 10.65
C ALA A 206 4.34 8.53 10.56
N LEU A 207 3.02 8.73 10.65
CA LEU A 207 2.01 7.72 10.44
C LEU A 207 1.35 7.93 9.07
N VAL A 208 1.35 6.92 8.22
CA VAL A 208 0.52 6.90 7.01
C VAL A 208 -0.73 6.09 7.30
N ILE A 209 -1.90 6.64 6.95
CA ILE A 209 -3.20 5.98 7.03
C ILE A 209 -3.81 6.01 5.63
N ASP A 210 -3.75 4.88 4.92
CA ASP A 210 -4.41 4.72 3.63
C ASP A 210 -5.81 4.14 3.85
N ILE A 211 -6.84 4.96 3.63
CA ILE A 211 -8.23 4.55 3.81
C ILE A 211 -8.83 4.24 2.44
N GLY A 212 -8.78 2.96 2.11
CA GLY A 212 -9.28 2.40 0.86
C GLY A 212 -10.75 2.04 0.88
N GLY A 213 -11.15 1.26 -0.12
CA GLY A 213 -12.53 0.81 -0.28
C GLY A 213 -12.99 -0.19 0.78
N GLY A 214 -12.17 -1.18 1.12
CA GLY A 214 -12.53 -2.25 2.07
C GLY A 214 -11.58 -2.41 3.25
N THR A 215 -10.50 -1.64 3.28
CA THR A 215 -9.43 -1.70 4.28
C THR A 215 -8.94 -0.31 4.64
N THR A 216 -8.37 -0.21 5.82
CA THR A 216 -7.54 0.91 6.26
C THR A 216 -6.16 0.36 6.58
N ASP A 217 -5.18 0.76 5.80
CA ASP A 217 -3.81 0.27 5.87
C ASP A 217 -2.94 1.32 6.56
N VAL A 218 -2.11 0.89 7.52
CA VAL A 218 -1.28 1.79 8.32
C VAL A 218 0.19 1.41 8.24
N ALA A 219 1.06 2.42 8.19
CA ALA A 219 2.50 2.27 8.35
C ALA A 219 3.06 3.40 9.22
N VAL A 220 3.94 3.04 10.14
CA VAL A 220 4.68 3.97 11.00
C VAL A 220 6.12 3.98 10.56
N PHE A 221 6.64 5.16 10.26
CA PHE A 221 8.05 5.41 9.98
C PHE A 221 8.67 6.18 11.13
N PHE A 222 9.94 5.92 11.42
CA PHE A 222 10.76 6.68 12.37
C PHE A 222 12.24 6.42 12.07
N GLU A 223 13.06 7.47 12.04
CA GLU A 223 14.46 7.42 11.64
C GLU A 223 14.65 6.82 10.24
N GLY A 224 13.70 7.08 9.34
CA GLY A 224 13.76 6.63 7.94
C GLY A 224 13.34 5.17 7.73
N ASN A 225 13.15 4.39 8.81
CA ASN A 225 12.77 2.99 8.74
C ASN A 225 11.32 2.79 9.16
N ILE A 226 10.70 1.73 8.64
CA ILE A 226 9.40 1.26 9.11
C ILE A 226 9.52 0.64 10.50
N ARG A 227 8.66 1.09 11.43
CA ARG A 227 8.58 0.54 12.79
C ARG A 227 7.37 -0.37 12.98
N HIS A 228 6.29 -0.12 12.24
CA HIS A 228 5.05 -0.88 12.38
C HIS A 228 4.21 -0.78 11.11
N THR A 229 3.45 -1.82 10.83
CA THR A 229 2.39 -1.79 9.82
C THR A 229 1.28 -2.76 10.21
N ALA A 230 0.05 -2.41 9.84
CA ALA A 230 -1.13 -3.23 10.06
C ALA A 230 -2.20 -2.93 9.00
N VAL A 231 -3.13 -3.88 8.85
CA VAL A 231 -4.29 -3.74 7.99
C VAL A 231 -5.55 -3.91 8.84
N ILE A 232 -6.43 -2.92 8.80
CA ILE A 232 -7.71 -2.92 9.50
C ILE A 232 -8.82 -3.20 8.46
N PRO A 233 -9.66 -4.25 8.65
CA PRO A 233 -10.63 -4.69 7.65
C PRO A 233 -11.92 -3.84 7.62
N VAL A 234 -11.76 -2.51 7.67
CA VAL A 234 -12.80 -1.49 7.62
C VAL A 234 -12.34 -0.38 6.68
N GLY A 235 -13.21 0.07 5.77
CA GLY A 235 -12.90 1.12 4.80
C GLY A 235 -14.17 1.83 4.31
N GLY A 236 -14.09 2.44 3.13
CA GLY A 236 -15.17 3.24 2.55
C GLY A 236 -16.47 2.49 2.25
N ASP A 237 -16.43 1.17 2.10
CA ASP A 237 -17.59 0.30 1.91
C ASP A 237 -18.48 0.24 3.16
N HIS A 238 -17.90 0.37 4.36
CA HIS A 238 -18.63 0.42 5.62
C HIS A 238 -19.37 1.76 5.75
N ILE A 239 -18.75 2.87 5.31
CA ILE A 239 -19.42 4.19 5.24
C ILE A 239 -20.66 4.09 4.33
N THR A 240 -20.49 3.51 3.15
CA THR A 240 -21.59 3.32 2.19
C THR A 240 -22.68 2.41 2.74
N SER A 241 -22.30 1.36 3.48
CA SER A 241 -23.25 0.44 4.10
C SER A 241 -24.07 1.11 5.20
N ASP A 242 -23.44 1.98 6.02
CA ASP A 242 -24.15 2.73 7.06
C ASP A 242 -25.15 3.72 6.47
N ILE A 243 -24.73 4.47 5.44
CA ILE A 243 -25.61 5.39 4.69
C ILE A 243 -26.81 4.62 4.12
N ALA A 244 -26.56 3.47 3.47
CA ALA A 244 -27.60 2.64 2.89
C ALA A 244 -28.58 2.11 3.95
N ALA A 245 -28.08 1.67 5.10
CA ALA A 245 -28.89 1.12 6.18
C ALA A 245 -29.75 2.19 6.87
N ILE A 246 -29.16 3.35 7.19
CA ILE A 246 -29.82 4.43 7.92
C ILE A 246 -30.88 5.10 7.04
N PHE A 247 -30.54 5.44 5.79
CA PHE A 247 -31.48 6.10 4.88
C PHE A 247 -32.34 5.13 4.07
N LYS A 248 -32.14 3.82 4.24
CA LYS A 248 -32.90 2.74 3.58
C LYS A 248 -32.89 2.88 2.06
N ILE A 249 -31.71 3.13 1.49
CA ILE A 249 -31.46 3.28 0.05
C ILE A 249 -30.53 2.18 -0.48
N PRO A 250 -30.56 1.86 -1.79
CA PRO A 250 -29.62 0.90 -2.37
C PRO A 250 -28.15 1.34 -2.19
N LEU A 251 -27.23 0.37 -2.02
CA LEU A 251 -25.78 0.63 -1.89
C LEU A 251 -25.21 1.50 -3.01
N SER A 252 -25.68 1.32 -4.25
CA SER A 252 -25.24 2.14 -5.38
C SER A 252 -25.59 3.62 -5.21
N MET A 253 -26.77 3.91 -4.65
CA MET A 253 -27.20 5.27 -4.37
C MET A 253 -26.48 5.83 -3.14
N ALA A 254 -26.25 5.01 -2.12
CA ALA A 254 -25.46 5.42 -0.96
C ALA A 254 -24.03 5.81 -1.35
N GLU A 255 -23.40 5.04 -2.26
CA GLU A 255 -22.06 5.37 -2.78
C GLU A 255 -22.10 6.69 -3.56
N GLU A 256 -23.10 6.87 -4.42
CA GLU A 256 -23.27 8.09 -5.20
C GLU A 256 -23.45 9.32 -4.30
N VAL A 257 -24.30 9.22 -3.28
CA VAL A 257 -24.55 10.30 -2.32
C VAL A 257 -23.30 10.58 -1.48
N LYS A 258 -22.58 9.55 -1.03
CA LYS A 258 -21.30 9.69 -0.32
C LYS A 258 -20.26 10.44 -1.16
N ILE A 259 -20.10 10.09 -2.43
CA ILE A 259 -19.12 10.73 -3.32
C ILE A 259 -19.52 12.17 -3.63
N ARG A 260 -20.81 12.45 -3.88
CA ARG A 260 -21.27 13.78 -4.29
C ARG A 260 -21.40 14.78 -3.14
N TYR A 261 -21.84 14.31 -1.97
CA TYR A 261 -22.25 15.16 -0.85
C TYR A 261 -21.59 14.77 0.48
N GLY A 262 -20.67 13.81 0.51
CA GLY A 262 -20.07 13.36 1.76
C GLY A 262 -19.03 14.34 2.31
N CYS A 263 -19.11 14.64 3.60
CA CYS A 263 -18.03 15.24 4.39
C CYS A 263 -17.69 14.34 5.58
N ALA A 264 -16.41 14.30 5.96
CA ALA A 264 -15.96 13.52 7.11
C ALA A 264 -16.22 14.23 8.44
N SER A 265 -16.27 15.57 8.45
CA SER A 265 -16.66 16.37 9.62
C SER A 265 -17.97 17.11 9.35
N VAL A 266 -18.90 17.04 10.31
CA VAL A 266 -20.21 17.71 10.28
C VAL A 266 -20.09 19.23 10.22
N ASP A 267 -18.96 19.80 10.65
CA ASP A 267 -18.72 21.24 10.60
C ASP A 267 -18.65 21.77 9.16
N PHE A 268 -18.42 20.89 8.19
CA PHE A 268 -18.46 21.21 6.77
C PHE A 268 -19.83 20.99 6.10
N ALA A 269 -20.83 20.53 6.87
CA ALA A 269 -22.17 20.33 6.34
C ALA A 269 -22.83 21.68 6.02
N GLU A 270 -23.25 21.85 4.77
CA GLU A 270 -24.06 22.98 4.31
C GLU A 270 -25.45 22.99 4.97
N SER A 271 -25.73 24.04 5.73
CA SER A 271 -27.03 24.23 6.39
C SER A 271 -28.14 24.49 5.36
N GLY A 272 -29.25 23.76 5.47
CA GLY A 272 -30.42 23.91 4.60
C GLY A 272 -30.30 23.23 3.24
N LEU A 273 -29.21 22.50 2.97
CA LEU A 273 -29.09 21.66 1.79
C LEU A 273 -29.85 20.34 2.00
N ASP A 274 -30.93 20.16 1.24
CA ASP A 274 -31.68 18.91 1.16
C ASP A 274 -31.21 18.07 -0.03
N ILE A 275 -30.86 16.81 0.21
CA ILE A 275 -30.47 15.84 -0.80
C ILE A 275 -31.69 14.99 -1.17
N GLU A 276 -32.10 15.05 -2.43
CA GLU A 276 -33.18 14.20 -2.93
C GLU A 276 -32.69 12.77 -3.15
N LEU A 277 -33.26 11.82 -2.40
CA LEU A 277 -33.10 10.41 -2.66
C LEU A 277 -34.21 9.98 -3.62
N LYS A 278 -33.85 9.53 -4.82
CA LYS A 278 -34.79 8.97 -5.81
C LYS A 278 -34.61 7.45 -5.97
N PRO A 279 -35.07 6.61 -5.03
CA PRO A 279 -34.96 5.17 -5.16
C PRO A 279 -35.69 4.63 -6.38
N SER A 280 -35.23 3.47 -6.84
CA SER A 280 -35.87 2.67 -7.90
C SER A 280 -37.20 2.03 -7.45
N LEU A 281 -37.60 2.19 -6.18
CA LEU A 281 -38.82 1.61 -5.60
C LEU A 281 -39.81 2.74 -5.24
N PRO A 282 -41.11 2.63 -5.59
CA PRO A 282 -42.09 3.71 -5.47
C PRO A 282 -42.46 4.11 -4.02
N LYS A 283 -41.92 3.45 -2.99
CA LYS A 283 -42.12 3.76 -1.56
C LYS A 283 -40.84 4.05 -0.79
N ALA A 284 -39.68 3.98 -1.45
CA ALA A 284 -38.44 4.48 -0.91
C ALA A 284 -38.20 5.81 -1.63
N GLY A 285 -37.99 6.88 -0.89
CA GLY A 285 -37.84 8.21 -1.45
C GLY A 285 -38.14 9.23 -0.37
N GLY A 286 -37.20 10.15 -0.18
CA GLY A 286 -37.24 11.15 0.88
C GLY A 286 -36.14 12.17 0.64
N LYS A 287 -36.24 13.29 1.35
CA LYS A 287 -35.15 14.25 1.46
C LYS A 287 -34.37 13.90 2.72
N ILE A 288 -33.05 13.88 2.62
CA ILE A 288 -32.17 13.86 3.79
C ILE A 288 -31.43 15.18 3.81
N SER A 289 -31.25 15.75 4.99
CA SER A 289 -30.40 16.92 5.11
C SER A 289 -28.93 16.52 4.91
N HIS A 290 -28.13 17.42 4.34
CA HIS A 290 -26.69 17.22 4.21
C HIS A 290 -26.03 16.97 5.58
N ARG A 291 -26.53 17.62 6.64
CA ARG A 291 -26.06 17.38 8.01
C ARG A 291 -26.27 15.94 8.47
N GLU A 292 -27.45 15.37 8.27
CA GLU A 292 -27.72 13.97 8.63
C GLU A 292 -26.78 13.01 7.90
N LEU A 293 -26.48 13.27 6.62
CA LEU A 293 -25.50 12.48 5.87
C LEU A 293 -24.09 12.58 6.51
N CYS A 294 -23.65 13.79 6.81
CA CYS A 294 -22.33 14.02 7.43
C CYS A 294 -22.23 13.39 8.81
N ASP A 295 -23.28 13.42 9.64
CA ASP A 295 -23.30 12.77 10.95
C ASP A 295 -23.04 11.26 10.84
N VAL A 296 -23.64 10.59 9.85
CA VAL A 296 -23.42 9.16 9.59
C VAL A 296 -21.98 8.89 9.16
N ILE A 297 -21.44 9.72 8.26
CA ILE A 297 -20.08 9.56 7.75
C ILE A 297 -19.06 9.81 8.85
N GLU A 298 -19.20 10.89 9.62
CA GLU A 298 -18.31 11.25 10.72
C GLU A 298 -18.26 10.15 11.79
N ALA A 299 -19.40 9.55 12.13
CA ALA A 299 -19.43 8.43 13.09
C ALA A 299 -18.56 7.25 12.62
N ARG A 300 -18.67 6.85 11.35
CA ARG A 300 -17.87 5.74 10.79
C ARG A 300 -16.40 6.10 10.64
N ILE A 301 -16.09 7.32 10.17
CA ILE A 301 -14.71 7.82 10.08
C ILE A 301 -14.08 7.85 11.47
N GLY A 302 -14.83 8.29 12.48
CA GLY A 302 -14.39 8.29 13.86
C GLY A 302 -14.06 6.90 14.38
N GLU A 303 -14.90 5.91 14.08
CA GLU A 303 -14.62 4.51 14.39
C GLU A 303 -13.34 3.99 13.73
N ILE A 304 -13.13 4.29 12.44
CA ILE A 304 -11.90 3.92 11.73
C ILE A 304 -10.67 4.48 12.45
N PHE A 305 -10.68 5.77 12.82
CA PHE A 305 -9.55 6.36 13.53
C PHE A 305 -9.38 5.84 14.96
N MET A 306 -10.46 5.47 15.66
CA MET A 306 -10.36 4.78 16.95
C MET A 306 -9.68 3.42 16.80
N LEU A 307 -10.03 2.64 15.78
CA LEU A 307 -9.38 1.35 15.49
C LEU A 307 -7.89 1.53 15.17
N VAL A 308 -7.53 2.57 14.39
CA VAL A 308 -6.14 2.93 14.12
C VAL A 308 -5.42 3.28 15.43
N ARG A 309 -6.00 4.13 16.27
CA ARG A 309 -5.41 4.51 17.56
C ARG A 309 -5.17 3.32 18.46
N ASP A 310 -6.13 2.40 18.55
CA ASP A 310 -6.01 1.20 19.37
C ASP A 310 -4.93 0.26 18.84
N ASN A 311 -4.78 0.17 17.52
CA ASN A 311 -3.69 -0.58 16.90
C ASN A 311 -2.32 0.02 17.27
N LEU A 312 -2.17 1.35 17.19
CA LEU A 312 -0.93 2.06 17.53
C LEU A 312 -0.58 1.99 19.02
N LYS A 313 -1.59 2.02 19.91
CA LYS A 313 -1.40 1.79 21.35
C LYS A 313 -0.83 0.41 21.62
N LYS A 314 -1.39 -0.63 20.99
CA LYS A 314 -0.94 -2.03 21.15
C LYS A 314 0.49 -2.24 20.64
N SER A 315 0.88 -1.56 19.55
CA SER A 315 2.24 -1.63 19.01
C SER A 315 3.24 -0.69 19.69
N GLN A 316 2.78 0.11 20.67
CA GLN A 316 3.57 1.13 21.38
C GLN A 316 4.19 2.18 20.44
N CYS A 317 3.54 2.43 19.30
CA CYS A 317 4.11 3.29 18.26
C CYS A 317 3.69 4.76 18.35
N LEU A 318 2.72 5.12 19.21
CA LEU A 318 2.26 6.51 19.36
C LEU A 318 3.38 7.50 19.74
N MET A 319 4.41 7.03 20.43
CA MET A 319 5.56 7.85 20.84
C MET A 319 6.50 8.24 19.70
N TYR A 320 6.36 7.65 18.51
CA TYR A 320 7.28 7.87 17.37
C TYR A 320 6.68 8.78 16.29
N LEU A 321 5.70 9.63 16.61
CA LEU A 321 4.91 10.36 15.60
C LEU A 321 5.01 11.90 15.69
N PRO A 322 6.19 12.52 15.87
CA PRO A 322 6.30 13.97 15.95
C PRO A 322 5.93 14.70 14.65
N ALA A 323 6.04 14.05 13.47
CA ALA A 323 5.58 14.61 12.20
C ALA A 323 4.07 14.42 11.97
N GLY A 324 3.38 13.73 12.87
CA GLY A 324 1.93 13.52 12.80
C GLY A 324 1.49 12.42 11.83
N ALA A 325 0.25 12.54 11.36
CA ALA A 325 -0.43 11.58 10.51
C ALA A 325 -0.69 12.15 9.10
N VAL A 326 -0.47 11.31 8.08
CA VAL A 326 -0.74 11.61 6.68
C VAL A 326 -1.80 10.64 6.19
N ILE A 327 -2.97 11.18 5.82
CA ILE A 327 -4.15 10.40 5.43
C ILE A 327 -4.22 10.36 3.91
N THR A 328 -4.36 9.18 3.34
CA THR A 328 -4.40 8.99 1.89
C THR A 328 -5.44 7.93 1.49
N GLY A 329 -5.49 7.59 0.20
CA GLY A 329 -6.49 6.68 -0.34
C GLY A 329 -7.77 7.38 -0.78
N GLY A 330 -8.75 6.61 -1.23
CA GLY A 330 -9.98 7.15 -1.81
C GLY A 330 -10.87 7.87 -0.80
N VAL A 331 -10.90 7.41 0.45
CA VAL A 331 -11.73 8.02 1.51
C VAL A 331 -11.13 9.34 2.01
N ALA A 332 -9.82 9.55 1.83
CA ALA A 332 -9.16 10.82 2.17
C ALA A 332 -9.68 12.04 1.38
N LEU A 333 -10.49 11.81 0.33
CA LEU A 333 -11.17 12.86 -0.42
C LEU A 333 -12.37 13.47 0.34
N LEU A 334 -12.83 12.86 1.43
CA LEU A 334 -13.88 13.44 2.26
C LEU A 334 -13.37 14.68 3.00
N LYS A 335 -14.07 15.79 2.84
CA LYS A 335 -13.69 17.07 3.45
C LYS A 335 -13.69 16.99 4.98
N GLY A 336 -12.65 17.53 5.61
CA GLY A 336 -12.49 17.56 7.07
C GLY A 336 -12.01 16.24 7.71
N ILE A 337 -11.54 15.28 6.91
CA ILE A 337 -11.08 13.99 7.43
C ILE A 337 -9.84 14.11 8.32
N ASP A 338 -8.97 15.06 8.01
CA ASP A 338 -7.79 15.44 8.79
C ASP A 338 -8.16 16.07 10.14
N GLU A 339 -9.22 16.87 10.23
CA GLU A 339 -9.72 17.40 11.50
C GLU A 339 -10.21 16.28 12.43
N VAL A 340 -10.98 15.32 11.88
CA VAL A 340 -11.47 14.17 12.65
C VAL A 340 -10.31 13.28 13.09
N ALA A 341 -9.34 13.03 12.20
CA ALA A 341 -8.14 12.27 12.53
C ALA A 341 -7.34 12.95 13.63
N SER A 342 -7.10 14.26 13.51
CA SER A 342 -6.33 15.04 14.47
C SER A 342 -6.93 14.97 15.87
N ARG A 343 -8.25 15.16 15.96
CA ARG A 343 -9.00 15.09 17.22
C ARG A 343 -8.97 13.70 17.86
N ILE A 344 -9.08 12.63 17.08
CA ILE A 344 -9.19 11.26 17.62
C ILE A 344 -7.82 10.68 17.95
N LEU A 345 -6.85 10.87 17.06
CA LEU A 345 -5.49 10.36 17.20
C LEU A 345 -4.66 11.17 18.20
N ASP A 346 -5.05 12.43 18.46
CA ASP A 346 -4.31 13.39 19.28
C ASP A 346 -2.92 13.69 18.68
N LEU A 347 -2.90 13.92 17.36
CA LEU A 347 -1.72 14.16 16.53
C LEU A 347 -2.04 15.19 15.44
N PRO A 348 -1.08 16.03 15.01
CA PRO A 348 -1.25 16.78 13.76
C PRO A 348 -1.59 15.82 12.62
N ALA A 349 -2.57 16.18 11.79
CA ALA A 349 -2.96 15.35 10.66
C ALA A 349 -3.12 16.20 9.41
N ARG A 350 -2.80 15.62 8.25
CA ARG A 350 -3.01 16.23 6.93
C ARG A 350 -3.45 15.19 5.91
N VAL A 351 -4.18 15.62 4.89
CA VAL A 351 -4.38 14.79 3.68
C VAL A 351 -3.08 14.78 2.86
N GLY A 352 -2.70 13.60 2.36
CA GLY A 352 -1.51 13.38 1.55
C GLY A 352 -1.84 12.81 0.18
N GLY A 353 -1.40 13.52 -0.86
CA GLY A 353 -1.40 13.05 -2.25
C GLY A 353 0.02 12.75 -2.74
N PRO A 354 0.18 12.03 -3.86
CA PRO A 354 1.49 11.74 -4.43
C PRO A 354 2.31 12.98 -4.77
N GLN A 355 3.60 12.93 -4.44
CA GLN A 355 4.59 14.00 -4.69
C GLN A 355 5.73 13.51 -5.58
N ASP A 356 6.59 14.42 -6.06
CA ASP A 356 7.84 14.12 -6.79
C ASP A 356 7.66 13.30 -8.08
N MET A 357 6.59 13.60 -8.84
CA MET A 357 6.35 13.02 -10.16
C MET A 357 6.32 14.12 -11.23
N GLY A 358 6.74 13.80 -12.45
CA GLY A 358 6.51 14.60 -13.66
C GLY A 358 5.38 14.04 -14.53
N GLY A 359 5.07 14.69 -15.65
CA GLY A 359 4.01 14.25 -16.57
C GLY A 359 2.62 14.65 -16.11
N LEU A 360 1.70 13.67 -15.97
CA LEU A 360 0.29 13.87 -15.62
C LEU A 360 0.04 14.22 -14.13
N THR A 361 0.82 15.14 -13.57
CA THR A 361 0.86 15.46 -12.13
C THR A 361 -0.47 15.95 -11.57
N GLU A 362 -1.21 16.76 -12.31
CA GLU A 362 -2.53 17.25 -11.89
C GLU A 362 -3.51 16.10 -11.61
N VAL A 363 -3.44 15.02 -12.39
CA VAL A 363 -4.30 13.85 -12.23
C VAL A 363 -3.81 12.99 -11.06
N VAL A 364 -2.52 12.63 -11.05
CA VAL A 364 -1.99 11.66 -10.09
C VAL A 364 -1.72 12.23 -8.70
N SER A 365 -1.79 13.54 -8.51
CA SER A 365 -1.66 14.20 -7.19
C SER A 365 -2.80 13.87 -6.24
N SER A 366 -3.92 13.32 -6.74
CA SER A 366 -5.01 12.88 -5.88
C SER A 366 -4.61 11.70 -4.98
N PRO A 367 -4.98 11.70 -3.69
CA PRO A 367 -4.75 10.59 -2.75
C PRO A 367 -5.23 9.22 -3.24
N ILE A 368 -6.17 9.19 -4.20
CA ILE A 368 -6.68 7.97 -4.80
C ILE A 368 -5.60 7.17 -5.56
N PHE A 369 -4.48 7.80 -5.95
CA PHE A 369 -3.41 7.20 -6.73
C PHE A 369 -2.15 6.85 -5.92
N SER A 370 -2.15 7.06 -4.60
CA SER A 370 -0.98 6.89 -3.74
C SER A 370 -0.31 5.53 -3.85
N THR A 371 -1.07 4.44 -3.76
CA THR A 371 -0.53 3.09 -3.90
C THR A 371 0.12 2.88 -5.26
N ALA A 372 -0.55 3.26 -6.35
CA ALA A 372 -0.06 3.06 -7.72
C ALA A 372 1.20 3.88 -8.01
N VAL A 373 1.26 5.13 -7.55
CA VAL A 373 2.49 5.96 -7.66
C VAL A 373 3.61 5.36 -6.83
N GLY A 374 3.30 4.91 -5.61
CA GLY A 374 4.24 4.24 -4.72
C GLY A 374 4.88 3.00 -5.32
N LEU A 375 4.08 2.16 -5.98
CA LEU A 375 4.54 0.97 -6.70
C LEU A 375 5.55 1.30 -7.80
N VAL A 376 5.29 2.38 -8.55
CA VAL A 376 6.19 2.80 -9.63
C VAL A 376 7.46 3.45 -9.10
N LYS A 377 7.38 4.26 -8.04
CA LYS A 377 8.55 4.78 -7.32
C LYS A 377 9.43 3.64 -6.80
N TYR A 378 8.83 2.62 -6.21
CA TYR A 378 9.55 1.44 -5.75
C TYR A 378 10.22 0.68 -6.90
N GLY A 379 9.51 0.43 -8.00
CA GLY A 379 10.06 -0.23 -9.17
C GLY A 379 11.26 0.52 -9.77
N PHE A 380 11.21 1.85 -9.76
CA PHE A 380 12.32 2.70 -10.20
C PHE A 380 13.54 2.59 -9.30
N GLN A 381 13.34 2.63 -7.97
CA GLN A 381 14.40 2.46 -6.99
C GLN A 381 15.07 1.08 -7.11
N GLN A 382 14.28 0.01 -7.32
CA GLN A 382 14.80 -1.34 -7.47
C GLN A 382 15.70 -1.48 -8.72
N ARG A 383 15.28 -0.90 -9.85
CA ARG A 383 16.03 -0.91 -11.12
C ARG A 383 17.32 -0.08 -11.04
N ASN A 384 17.26 1.12 -10.47
CA ASN A 384 18.42 2.02 -10.39
C ASN A 384 19.47 1.58 -9.37
N SER A 385 19.07 0.91 -8.30
CA SER A 385 19.99 0.64 -7.21
C SER A 385 20.92 -0.55 -7.47
N GLY A 386 20.77 -1.29 -8.57
CA GLY A 386 21.50 -2.55 -8.78
C GLY A 386 21.42 -3.50 -7.57
N GLY A 387 20.33 -3.43 -6.80
CA GLY A 387 20.15 -4.14 -5.52
C GLY A 387 20.67 -3.45 -4.23
N ARG A 388 20.93 -2.13 -4.21
CA ARG A 388 21.43 -1.38 -3.02
C ARG A 388 20.43 -0.47 -2.30
N GLY A 389 19.27 -0.16 -2.87
CA GLY A 389 18.17 0.49 -2.16
C GLY A 389 17.52 -0.52 -1.21
N LEU A 390 16.88 -0.05 -0.12
CA LEU A 390 16.19 -0.85 0.91
C LEU A 390 15.92 -2.26 0.38
N LYS A 391 16.81 -3.21 0.72
CA LYS A 391 16.59 -4.61 0.38
C LYS A 391 15.41 -5.04 1.24
N ILE A 392 14.22 -4.77 0.71
CA ILE A 392 13.06 -5.56 1.00
C ILE A 392 13.45 -6.95 0.53
N ASN A 393 14.06 -7.72 1.43
CA ASN A 393 14.50 -9.07 1.12
C ASN A 393 13.22 -9.87 0.89
N GLN A 394 12.81 -9.97 -0.38
CA GLN A 394 11.89 -11.01 -0.81
C GLN A 394 12.62 -12.32 -0.58
N VAL A 395 12.28 -13.02 0.51
CA VAL A 395 12.85 -14.31 0.81
C VAL A 395 12.46 -15.27 -0.31
N GLY A 396 13.43 -15.59 -1.18
CA GLY A 396 13.33 -16.65 -2.17
C GLY A 396 13.48 -16.27 -3.65
N GLU A 397 13.84 -15.03 -4.00
CA GLU A 397 13.91 -14.59 -5.41
C GLU A 397 14.75 -15.50 -6.32
N GLU A 398 15.95 -15.94 -5.90
CA GLU A 398 16.82 -16.75 -6.77
C GLU A 398 16.26 -18.14 -7.10
N ASN A 399 15.30 -18.64 -6.31
CA ASN A 399 14.78 -20.00 -6.46
C ASN A 399 13.29 -20.08 -6.79
N TRP A 400 12.52 -19.00 -6.65
CA TRP A 400 11.06 -19.06 -6.84
C TRP A 400 10.62 -18.48 -8.19
N PHE A 401 11.09 -17.29 -8.59
CA PHE A 401 10.75 -16.71 -9.89
C PHE A 401 11.50 -17.41 -11.03
N SER A 402 12.74 -17.84 -10.79
CA SER A 402 13.51 -18.71 -11.69
C SER A 402 12.80 -20.06 -11.89
N LYS A 403 12.39 -20.73 -10.81
CA LYS A 403 11.64 -22.00 -10.90
C LYS A 403 10.22 -21.84 -11.49
N LEU A 404 9.59 -20.66 -11.35
CA LEU A 404 8.33 -20.37 -12.04
C LEU A 404 8.55 -20.16 -13.53
N LYS A 405 9.57 -19.39 -13.93
CA LYS A 405 10.01 -19.26 -15.33
C LYS A 405 10.32 -20.65 -15.92
N ASP A 406 11.05 -21.49 -15.19
CA ASP A 406 11.39 -22.85 -15.63
C ASP A 406 10.16 -23.78 -15.70
N LYS A 407 9.19 -23.66 -14.78
CA LYS A 407 7.95 -24.46 -14.83
C LYS A 407 7.00 -24.01 -15.95
N ILE A 408 6.92 -22.72 -16.22
CA ILE A 408 6.11 -22.17 -17.32
C ILE A 408 6.74 -22.54 -18.67
N ILE A 409 8.07 -22.46 -18.79
CA ILE A 409 8.80 -22.90 -19.99
C ILE A 409 8.64 -24.41 -20.21
N ARG A 410 8.72 -25.24 -19.16
CA ARG A 410 8.49 -26.70 -19.28
C ARG A 410 7.04 -27.06 -19.66
N PHE A 411 6.05 -26.33 -19.13
CA PHE A 411 4.65 -26.56 -19.47
C PHE A 411 4.33 -26.31 -20.96
N PHE A 412 5.10 -25.45 -21.64
CA PHE A 412 4.94 -25.18 -23.08
C PHE A 412 5.74 -26.14 -23.99
N VAL A 413 6.77 -26.81 -23.47
CA VAL A 413 7.57 -27.81 -24.23
C VAL A 413 6.93 -29.21 -24.18
N ASP A 414 6.13 -29.51 -23.16
CA ASP A 414 5.46 -30.82 -23.03
C ASP A 414 4.07 -30.87 -23.72
N PHE A 415 3.63 -29.77 -24.38
CA PHE A 415 2.32 -29.66 -25.03
C PHE A 415 2.35 -29.29 -26.52
N PHE A 416 3.54 -29.20 -27.11
CA PHE A 416 3.80 -29.18 -28.56
C PHE A 416 4.95 -30.12 -28.87
#